data_AF-A0A7K6NR29-F1
#
_entry.id   AF-A0A7K6NR29-F1
#
_cell.length_a   1.000
_cell.length_b   1.000
_cell.length_c   1.000
_cell.angle_alpha   90.00
_cell.angle_beta   90.00
_cell.angle_gamma   90.00
#
_symmetry.space_group_name_H-M   'P 1'
#
loop_
_entity.id
_entity.type
_entity.pdbx_description
1 polymer ?
#
loop_
_entity_poly.entity_id
_entity_poly.type
_entity_poly.pdbx_seq_one_letter_code
_entity_poly.pdbx_strand_id
1 'polypeptide(L)'
;RLAEKYKECLTSKEKILKEIEVKKEYLSSLQPRLNSIMQASLPVQEYLFMPFDQAHKQYETARHLPPPLYVLFVQASAYGQACDKKLVVAIEGSVEEAKALYKPPEDSQDDESDSDAEEEQTTKRRRPTLGVQLDDKRKEMLKRHPLSVTIDLKCKDENVLHLTFHYLMNLNVMTVKAKVTTAVEMTTAISAGDLLSPDSILNCLYPGDHGRKTPNPANQFQFDKVGILTLSDYVSELGHPYVWVQKLGGLHFPKDQPQARHIPSPLHHNVTADNSLSASHMELTVKLLRTRLQSRLALHKQFASLGECQAPCPVPGDEECIPNIPYLAPQSSSWGLFRSHPSCWRPRGLWVMFLPFSAKLQAAVVLNPGYSTLPPIFSLCLNWKGERTGSNDDNIRAMESEVNVNYKELWGPKPGYQLLTNQLQRLCMVLDVYLETEPHDPSVEGPKEFPQEKMCLRLVRGPMRLKPFKFNYPQGFFSHR
;
A
#
# COMPACT_ATOMS: atom_id res chain seq x y z
N ARG A 1 27.88 -36.24 71.83
CA ARG A 1 26.64 -35.48 71.51
C ARG A 1 26.85 -34.32 70.53
N LEU A 2 27.39 -33.14 70.90
CA LEU A 2 27.58 -32.04 69.91
C LEU A 2 28.64 -32.35 68.84
N ALA A 3 29.77 -32.94 69.23
CA ALA A 3 30.83 -33.33 68.29
C ALA A 3 30.37 -34.42 67.29
N GLU A 4 29.53 -35.36 67.74
CA GLU A 4 28.88 -36.36 66.86
C GLU A 4 27.91 -35.70 65.89
N LYS A 5 27.02 -34.82 66.38
CA LYS A 5 26.11 -34.06 65.50
C LYS A 5 26.86 -33.21 64.48
N TYR A 6 28.00 -32.63 64.85
CA TYR A 6 28.86 -31.90 63.91
C TYR A 6 29.46 -32.82 62.85
N LYS A 7 29.90 -34.02 63.24
CA LYS A 7 30.41 -35.05 62.32
C LYS A 7 29.31 -35.56 61.37
N GLU A 8 28.11 -35.81 61.87
CA GLU A 8 26.93 -36.16 61.06
C GLU A 8 26.52 -35.02 60.10
N CYS A 9 26.63 -33.77 60.55
CA CYS A 9 26.33 -32.62 59.69
C CYS A 9 27.38 -32.45 58.59
N LEU A 10 28.65 -32.74 58.86
CA LEU A 10 29.73 -32.73 57.86
C LEU A 10 29.54 -33.84 56.82
N THR A 11 29.21 -35.06 57.25
CA THR A 11 28.95 -36.16 56.30
C THR A 11 27.69 -35.91 55.47
N SER A 12 26.65 -35.32 56.07
CA SER A 12 25.45 -34.89 55.33
C SER A 12 25.77 -33.78 54.33
N LYS A 13 26.62 -32.81 54.70
CA LYS A 13 27.08 -31.74 53.80
C LYS A 13 27.85 -32.32 52.61
N GLU A 14 28.78 -33.22 52.85
CA GLU A 14 29.54 -33.89 51.78
C GLU A 14 28.65 -34.72 50.85
N LYS A 15 27.65 -35.41 51.41
CA LYS A 15 26.66 -36.16 50.62
C LYS A 15 25.83 -35.24 49.73
N ILE A 16 25.34 -34.12 50.28
CA ILE A 16 24.57 -33.12 49.52
C ILE A 16 25.44 -32.49 48.43
N LEU A 17 26.70 -32.17 48.70
CA LEU A 17 27.61 -31.61 47.69
C LEU A 17 27.83 -32.60 46.53
N LYS A 18 28.05 -33.88 46.83
CA LYS A 18 28.16 -34.93 45.80
C LYS A 18 26.87 -35.08 44.99
N GLU A 19 25.71 -35.04 45.63
CA GLU A 19 24.42 -35.07 44.90
C GLU A 19 24.23 -33.84 44.00
N ILE A 20 24.66 -32.66 44.44
CA ILE A 20 24.62 -31.43 43.64
C ILE A 20 25.57 -31.56 42.44
N GLU A 21 26.78 -32.08 42.63
CA GLU A 21 27.76 -32.33 41.56
C GLU A 21 27.16 -33.25 40.49
N VAL A 22 26.61 -34.40 40.90
CA VAL A 22 25.98 -35.38 40.00
C VAL A 22 24.78 -34.78 39.28
N LYS A 23 23.95 -33.98 39.96
CA LYS A 23 22.81 -33.29 39.31
C LYS A 23 23.28 -32.22 38.32
N LYS A 24 24.38 -31.51 38.62
CA LYS A 24 24.97 -30.54 37.70
C LYS A 24 25.55 -31.23 36.47
N GLU A 25 26.27 -32.33 36.63
CA GLU A 25 26.77 -33.16 35.52
C GLU A 25 25.62 -33.76 34.69
N TYR A 26 24.56 -34.21 35.35
CA TYR A 26 23.38 -34.71 34.66
C TYR A 26 22.72 -33.60 33.83
N LEU A 27 22.50 -32.41 34.40
CA LEU A 27 21.94 -31.26 33.70
C LEU A 27 22.83 -30.78 32.56
N SER A 28 24.15 -30.73 32.75
CA SER A 28 25.10 -30.34 31.70
C SER A 28 25.15 -31.37 30.57
N SER A 29 24.93 -32.65 30.87
CA SER A 29 24.81 -33.72 29.88
C SER A 29 23.44 -33.78 29.18
N LEU A 30 22.40 -33.18 29.77
CA LEU A 30 21.03 -33.21 29.24
C LEU A 30 20.86 -32.28 28.04
N GLN A 31 21.41 -31.07 28.11
CA GLN A 31 21.37 -30.09 27.00
C GLN A 31 21.91 -30.65 25.67
N PRO A 32 23.12 -31.24 25.59
CA PRO A 32 23.62 -31.81 24.34
C PRO A 32 22.81 -33.03 23.88
N ARG A 33 22.28 -33.87 24.80
CA ARG A 33 21.41 -35.00 24.42
C ARG A 33 20.09 -34.52 23.81
N LEU A 34 19.46 -33.50 24.40
CA LEU A 34 18.26 -32.88 23.85
C LEU A 34 18.54 -32.27 22.46
N ASN A 35 19.68 -31.60 22.30
CA ASN A 35 20.10 -31.07 21.00
C ASN A 35 20.31 -32.19 19.96
N SER A 36 20.93 -33.32 20.33
CA SER A 36 21.09 -34.47 19.43
C SER A 36 19.75 -35.08 19.02
N ILE A 37 18.80 -35.22 19.96
CA ILE A 37 17.44 -35.71 19.66
C ILE A 37 16.71 -34.73 18.73
N MET A 38 16.82 -33.43 18.99
CA MET A 38 16.24 -32.39 18.15
C MET A 38 16.79 -32.46 16.73
N GLN A 39 18.12 -32.54 16.55
CA GLN A 39 18.76 -32.67 15.24
C GLN A 39 18.37 -33.96 14.51
N ALA A 40 18.31 -35.09 15.22
CA ALA A 40 17.89 -36.37 14.64
C ALA A 40 16.41 -36.38 14.20
N SER A 41 15.56 -35.53 14.81
CA SER A 41 14.14 -35.43 14.48
C SER A 41 13.83 -34.50 13.29
N LEU A 42 14.78 -33.67 12.85
CA LEU A 42 14.59 -32.70 11.76
C LEU A 42 14.09 -33.33 10.45
N PRO A 43 14.65 -34.44 9.93
CA PRO A 43 14.21 -35.03 8.66
C PRO A 43 12.75 -35.52 8.72
N VAL A 44 12.32 -36.01 9.88
CA VAL A 44 10.94 -36.48 10.10
C VAL A 44 9.98 -35.31 10.23
N GLN A 45 10.40 -34.21 10.88
CA GLN A 45 9.63 -32.97 10.96
C GLN A 45 9.41 -32.35 9.57
N GLU A 46 10.42 -32.36 8.70
CA GLU A 46 10.33 -31.90 7.31
C GLU A 46 9.41 -32.78 6.48
N TYR A 47 9.50 -34.11 6.64
CA TYR A 47 8.64 -35.06 5.93
C TYR A 47 7.16 -34.96 6.34
N LEU A 48 6.89 -34.69 7.62
CA LEU A 48 5.52 -34.58 8.16
C LEU A 48 4.98 -33.14 8.19
N PHE A 49 5.71 -32.16 7.64
CA PHE A 49 5.35 -30.73 7.69
C PHE A 49 5.05 -30.23 9.11
N MET A 50 5.83 -30.66 10.11
CA MET A 50 5.67 -30.28 11.52
C MET A 50 6.90 -29.50 12.03
N PRO A 51 7.06 -28.21 11.68
CA PRO A 51 8.24 -27.44 12.03
C PRO A 51 8.12 -26.83 13.43
N PHE A 52 8.30 -27.64 14.47
CA PHE A 52 8.25 -27.15 15.86
C PHE A 52 9.34 -26.11 16.18
N ASP A 53 10.45 -26.15 15.43
CA ASP A 53 11.65 -25.34 15.68
C ASP A 53 11.72 -24.05 14.84
N GLN A 54 10.87 -23.88 13.81
CA GLN A 54 10.91 -22.69 12.95
C GLN A 54 10.58 -21.41 13.72
N ALA A 55 9.56 -21.46 14.60
CA ALA A 55 9.21 -20.31 15.42
C ALA A 55 10.36 -19.93 16.37
N HIS A 56 11.02 -20.93 16.98
CA HIS A 56 12.15 -20.68 17.88
C HIS A 56 13.34 -20.06 17.15
N LYS A 57 13.72 -20.62 15.99
CA LYS A 57 14.77 -20.08 15.11
C LYS A 57 14.46 -18.65 14.66
N GLN A 58 13.21 -18.33 14.33
CA GLN A 58 12.81 -16.97 13.99
C GLN A 58 12.97 -16.01 15.19
N TYR A 59 12.64 -16.43 16.41
CA TYR A 59 12.86 -15.62 17.61
C TYR A 59 14.33 -15.40 17.94
N GLU A 60 15.19 -16.40 17.74
CA GLU A 60 16.65 -16.24 17.90
C GLU A 60 17.21 -15.23 16.90
N THR A 61 16.81 -15.35 15.63
CA THR A 61 17.17 -14.38 14.58
C THR A 61 16.61 -12.99 14.89
N ALA A 62 15.40 -12.90 15.45
CA ALA A 62 14.76 -11.63 15.80
C ALA A 62 15.56 -10.82 16.84
N ARG A 63 16.39 -11.47 17.68
CA ARG A 63 17.27 -10.77 18.64
C ARG A 63 18.29 -9.85 17.97
N HIS A 64 18.60 -10.10 16.71
CA HIS A 64 19.54 -9.29 15.92
C HIS A 64 18.85 -8.21 15.07
N LEU A 65 17.52 -8.09 15.14
CA LEU A 65 16.79 -7.06 14.43
C LEU A 65 16.95 -5.68 15.08
N PRO A 66 16.97 -4.60 14.31
CA PRO A 66 16.82 -3.24 14.81
C PRO A 66 15.51 -3.09 15.60
N PRO A 67 15.46 -2.20 16.61
CA PRO A 67 14.27 -2.04 17.44
C PRO A 67 12.96 -1.85 16.65
N PRO A 68 12.90 -1.03 15.57
CA PRO A 68 11.65 -0.86 14.81
C PRO A 68 11.20 -2.12 14.07
N LEU A 69 12.15 -2.89 13.52
CA LEU A 69 11.84 -4.15 12.84
C LEU A 69 11.45 -5.25 13.84
N TYR A 70 12.06 -5.26 15.03
CA TYR A 70 11.69 -6.17 16.10
C TYR A 70 10.26 -5.92 16.58
N VAL A 71 9.89 -4.66 16.82
CA VAL A 71 8.52 -4.27 17.18
C VAL A 71 7.54 -4.71 16.09
N LEU A 72 7.85 -4.44 14.82
CA LEU A 72 7.02 -4.90 13.70
C LEU A 72 6.84 -6.42 13.69
N PHE A 73 7.93 -7.18 13.86
CA PHE A 73 7.91 -8.65 13.86
C PHE A 73 7.04 -9.21 14.99
N VAL A 74 7.21 -8.70 16.22
CA VAL A 74 6.44 -9.15 17.39
C VAL A 74 4.96 -8.84 17.20
N GLN A 75 4.62 -7.62 16.78
CA GLN A 75 3.22 -7.20 16.63
C GLN A 75 2.53 -7.90 15.46
N ALA A 76 3.22 -8.07 14.33
CA ALA A 76 2.68 -8.81 13.19
C ALA A 76 2.48 -10.29 13.52
N SER A 77 3.43 -10.92 14.22
CA SER A 77 3.32 -12.31 14.67
C SER A 77 2.17 -12.50 15.66
N ALA A 78 2.03 -11.59 16.63
CA ALA A 78 0.94 -11.61 17.59
C ALA A 78 -0.43 -11.46 16.91
N TYR A 79 -0.56 -10.52 15.96
CA TYR A 79 -1.80 -10.34 15.20
C TYR A 79 -2.13 -11.54 14.31
N GLY A 80 -1.12 -12.15 13.66
CA GLY A 80 -1.31 -13.36 12.85
C GLY A 80 -1.79 -14.56 13.69
N GLN A 81 -1.28 -14.71 14.91
CA GLN A 81 -1.71 -15.77 15.83
C GLN A 81 -3.10 -15.51 16.42
N ALA A 82 -3.42 -14.27 16.79
CA ALA A 82 -4.65 -13.92 17.49
C ALA A 82 -5.85 -13.73 16.56
N CYS A 83 -5.66 -13.07 15.42
CA CYS A 83 -6.75 -12.53 14.60
C CYS A 83 -6.75 -13.04 13.16
N ASP A 84 -5.58 -13.30 12.56
CA ASP A 84 -5.49 -13.58 11.12
C ASP A 84 -4.46 -14.66 10.76
N LYS A 85 -4.92 -15.92 10.70
CA LYS A 85 -4.10 -17.07 10.29
C LYS A 85 -3.59 -17.01 8.84
N LYS A 86 -4.09 -16.08 8.02
CA LYS A 86 -3.65 -15.88 6.62
C LYS A 86 -2.52 -14.85 6.49
N LEU A 87 -2.00 -14.35 7.60
CA LEU A 87 -0.82 -13.50 7.68
C LEU A 87 0.38 -14.37 8.05
N VAL A 88 1.42 -14.35 7.22
CA VAL A 88 2.68 -15.06 7.47
C VAL A 88 3.80 -14.03 7.62
N VAL A 89 4.65 -14.20 8.64
CA VAL A 89 5.79 -13.32 8.91
C VAL A 89 7.08 -14.14 8.83
N ALA A 90 8.10 -13.58 8.18
CA ALA A 90 9.43 -14.15 8.16
C ALA A 90 10.50 -13.06 8.29
N ILE A 91 11.73 -13.47 8.62
CA ILE A 91 12.91 -12.60 8.69
C ILE A 91 13.86 -13.07 7.60
N GLU A 92 14.30 -12.15 6.76
CA GLU A 92 15.19 -12.40 5.62
C GLU A 92 16.46 -11.57 5.74
N GLY A 93 17.61 -12.16 5.42
CA GLY A 93 18.92 -11.49 5.40
C GLY A 93 20.04 -12.32 6.02
N SER A 94 21.24 -11.73 6.09
CA SER A 94 22.41 -12.36 6.74
C SER A 94 22.45 -12.02 8.23
N VAL A 95 22.47 -13.06 9.07
CA VAL A 95 22.60 -12.93 10.53
C VAL A 95 24.04 -12.60 10.90
N GLU A 96 25.01 -13.06 10.10
CA GLU A 96 26.44 -12.83 10.29
C GLU A 96 26.79 -11.35 10.15
N GLU A 97 26.30 -10.71 9.09
CA GLU A 97 26.48 -9.27 8.87
C GLU A 97 25.79 -8.43 9.96
N ALA A 98 24.60 -8.86 10.39
CA ALA A 98 23.89 -8.21 11.49
C ALA A 98 24.68 -8.29 12.81
N LYS A 99 25.26 -9.45 13.13
CA LYS A 99 26.13 -9.63 14.31
C LYS A 99 27.39 -8.78 14.22
N ALA A 100 27.97 -8.61 13.03
CA ALA A 100 29.15 -7.78 12.83
C ALA A 100 28.88 -6.29 13.11
N LEU A 101 27.65 -5.80 12.89
CA LEU A 101 27.26 -4.41 13.21
C LEU A 101 27.18 -4.11 14.71
N TYR A 102 26.96 -5.15 15.54
CA TYR A 102 26.87 -5.00 17.01
C TYR A 102 28.19 -5.27 17.73
N LYS A 103 29.23 -5.77 17.04
CA LYS A 103 30.56 -5.79 17.62
C LYS A 103 31.00 -4.32 17.76
N PRO A 104 31.32 -3.84 18.98
CA PRO A 104 32.01 -2.58 19.12
C PRO A 104 33.27 -2.65 18.24
N PRO A 105 33.69 -1.56 17.58
CA PRO A 105 35.03 -1.54 17.03
C PRO A 105 35.96 -1.89 18.20
N GLU A 106 36.66 -3.03 18.10
CA GLU A 106 37.75 -3.33 19.02
C GLU A 106 38.68 -2.11 18.98
N ASP A 107 39.03 -1.62 20.17
CA ASP A 107 39.92 -0.49 20.38
C ASP A 107 41.08 -0.55 19.39
N SER A 108 41.01 0.26 18.34
CA SER A 108 42.19 0.60 17.56
C SER A 108 43.03 1.47 18.48
N GLN A 109 43.87 0.81 19.28
CA GLN A 109 44.96 1.45 19.99
C GLN A 109 45.71 2.32 18.99
N ASP A 110 45.81 3.59 19.34
CA ASP A 110 46.70 4.57 18.74
C ASP A 110 48.14 4.02 18.77
N ASP A 111 48.57 3.40 17.67
CA ASP A 111 50.00 3.26 17.36
C ASP A 111 50.36 4.38 16.37
N GLU A 112 50.38 5.62 16.88
CA GLU A 112 51.23 6.70 16.35
C GLU A 112 52.69 6.30 16.62
N SER A 113 53.19 5.32 15.87
CA SER A 113 54.62 5.02 15.84
C SER A 113 55.25 5.82 14.71
N ASP A 114 55.77 6.97 15.12
CA ASP A 114 56.73 7.81 14.42
C ASP A 114 57.82 6.95 13.74
N SER A 115 57.94 7.05 12.43
CA SER A 115 59.00 6.41 11.65
C SER A 115 59.32 7.29 10.44
N ASP A 116 60.16 8.26 10.73
CA ASP A 116 60.92 9.08 9.80
C ASP A 116 61.79 8.18 8.91
N ALA A 117 61.36 7.99 7.66
CA ALA A 117 62.19 7.40 6.61
C ALA A 117 61.72 7.92 5.25
N GLU A 118 62.47 8.87 4.73
CA GLU A 118 62.39 9.30 3.33
C GLU A 118 62.59 8.11 2.41
N GLU A 119 61.62 7.84 1.53
CA GLU A 119 61.91 7.30 0.21
C GLU A 119 60.85 7.75 -0.80
N GLU A 120 61.27 8.65 -1.68
CA GLU A 120 60.58 9.00 -2.92
C GLU A 120 60.36 7.76 -3.78
N GLN A 121 59.13 7.23 -3.82
CA GLN A 121 58.67 6.48 -4.99
C GLN A 121 57.26 6.90 -5.44
N THR A 122 57.27 7.47 -6.63
CA THR A 122 56.16 7.86 -7.48
C THR A 122 55.09 6.77 -7.63
N THR A 123 53.98 6.89 -6.91
CA THR A 123 52.66 6.53 -7.47
C THR A 123 51.67 7.63 -7.12
N LYS A 124 51.17 8.32 -8.14
CA LYS A 124 50.16 9.37 -8.04
C LYS A 124 48.86 8.77 -7.44
N ARG A 125 48.77 8.70 -6.10
CA ARG A 125 47.50 8.57 -5.38
C ARG A 125 46.69 9.82 -5.71
N ARG A 126 45.84 9.70 -6.73
CA ARG A 126 44.78 10.68 -7.03
C ARG A 126 44.05 10.96 -5.72
N ARG A 127 44.17 12.18 -5.20
CA ARG A 127 43.23 12.71 -4.20
C ARG A 127 41.82 12.38 -4.72
N PRO A 128 40.97 11.68 -3.96
CA PRO A 128 39.61 11.45 -4.40
C PRO A 128 38.97 12.80 -4.67
N THR A 129 38.49 12.98 -5.90
CA THR A 129 37.73 14.16 -6.31
C THR A 129 36.55 14.33 -5.34
N LEU A 130 36.29 15.54 -4.85
CA LEU A 130 35.23 15.86 -3.88
C LEU A 130 33.88 15.18 -4.20
N GLY A 131 33.54 15.00 -5.48
CA GLY A 131 32.35 14.26 -5.92
C GLY A 131 32.32 12.79 -5.51
N VAL A 132 33.46 12.08 -5.59
CA VAL A 132 33.55 10.66 -5.19
C VAL A 132 33.34 10.51 -3.68
N GLN A 133 33.87 11.44 -2.87
CA GLN A 133 33.66 11.44 -1.43
C GLN A 133 32.21 11.72 -1.03
N LEU A 134 31.48 12.54 -1.80
CA LEU A 134 30.07 12.81 -1.56
C LEU A 134 29.20 11.61 -1.95
N ASP A 135 29.54 10.90 -3.03
CA ASP A 135 28.82 9.69 -3.43
C ASP A 135 29.01 8.53 -2.45
N ASP A 136 30.21 8.37 -1.90
CA ASP A 136 30.47 7.38 -0.84
C ASP A 136 29.68 7.72 0.43
N LYS A 137 29.66 9.00 0.83
CA LYS A 137 28.83 9.49 1.95
C LYS A 137 27.33 9.29 1.71
N ARG A 138 26.85 9.46 0.48
CA ARG A 138 25.45 9.20 0.11
C ARG A 138 25.13 7.70 0.26
N LYS A 139 25.97 6.82 -0.26
CA LYS A 139 25.79 5.37 -0.13
C LYS A 139 25.82 4.91 1.32
N GLU A 140 26.74 5.45 2.11
CA GLU A 140 26.84 5.18 3.54
C GLU A 140 25.56 5.61 4.27
N MET A 141 25.08 6.83 4.02
CA MET A 141 23.84 7.33 4.63
C MET A 141 22.59 6.54 4.20
N LEU A 142 22.56 6.00 2.98
CA LEU A 142 21.45 5.16 2.47
C LEU A 142 21.63 3.66 2.78
N LYS A 143 22.63 3.29 3.59
CA LYS A 143 22.92 1.89 3.94
C LYS A 143 21.75 1.25 4.66
N ARG A 144 21.32 0.10 4.14
CA ARG A 144 20.27 -0.73 4.74
C ARG A 144 20.85 -1.60 5.83
N HIS A 145 19.99 -1.91 6.79
CA HIS A 145 20.25 -3.01 7.69
C HIS A 145 20.23 -4.35 6.92
N PRO A 146 21.17 -5.27 7.19
CA PRO A 146 21.29 -6.56 6.48
C PRO A 146 20.11 -7.50 6.71
N LEU A 147 19.41 -7.37 7.84
CA LEU A 147 18.15 -8.06 8.11
C LEU A 147 16.95 -7.20 7.74
N SER A 148 15.94 -7.86 7.17
CA SER A 148 14.65 -7.34 6.75
C SER A 148 13.53 -8.23 7.26
N VAL A 149 12.32 -7.68 7.38
CA VAL A 149 11.13 -8.44 7.80
C VAL A 149 10.18 -8.56 6.61
N THR A 150 9.70 -9.76 6.31
CA THR A 150 8.70 -10.01 5.28
C THR A 150 7.35 -10.34 5.89
N ILE A 151 6.29 -9.74 5.35
CA ILE A 151 4.90 -9.99 5.73
C ILE A 151 4.12 -10.35 4.47
N ASP A 152 3.56 -11.55 4.45
CA ASP A 152 2.75 -12.06 3.36
C ASP A 152 1.28 -12.12 3.76
N LEU A 153 0.45 -11.41 3.02
CA LEU A 153 -1.00 -11.35 3.22
C LEU A 153 -1.71 -12.18 2.17
N LYS A 154 -2.17 -13.38 2.54
CA LYS A 154 -2.97 -14.24 1.64
C LYS A 154 -4.43 -13.82 1.64
N CYS A 155 -4.98 -13.46 0.49
CA CYS A 155 -6.39 -13.12 0.33
C CYS A 155 -7.25 -14.37 0.09
N LYS A 156 -8.59 -14.21 0.05
CA LYS A 156 -9.53 -15.33 -0.19
C LYS A 156 -9.42 -15.91 -1.61
N ASP A 157 -8.93 -15.12 -2.55
CA ASP A 157 -8.86 -15.49 -3.97
C ASP A 157 -7.49 -16.08 -4.36
N GLU A 158 -6.78 -16.70 -3.41
CA GLU A 158 -5.39 -17.22 -3.53
C GLU A 158 -4.31 -16.20 -3.94
N ASN A 159 -4.68 -14.92 -4.10
CA ASN A 159 -3.72 -13.83 -4.35
C ASN A 159 -2.96 -13.45 -3.07
N VAL A 160 -1.67 -13.15 -3.21
CA VAL A 160 -0.78 -12.82 -2.09
C VAL A 160 -0.16 -11.44 -2.29
N LEU A 161 -0.22 -10.60 -1.27
CA LEU A 161 0.53 -9.36 -1.19
C LEU A 161 1.75 -9.58 -0.29
N HIS A 162 2.94 -9.52 -0.90
CA HIS A 162 4.23 -9.62 -0.24
C HIS A 162 4.73 -8.23 0.11
N LEU A 163 5.12 -8.03 1.37
CA LEU A 163 5.66 -6.78 1.89
C LEU A 163 7.03 -7.03 2.49
N THR A 164 8.07 -6.41 1.96
CA THR A 164 9.44 -6.49 2.48
C THR A 164 9.83 -5.18 3.14
N PHE A 165 10.01 -5.22 4.46
CA PHE A 165 10.37 -4.07 5.28
C PHE A 165 11.88 -4.02 5.50
N HIS A 166 12.48 -2.89 5.12
CA HIS A 166 13.89 -2.60 5.36
C HIS A 166 14.03 -1.46 6.37
N TYR A 167 15.20 -1.36 6.98
CA TYR A 167 15.52 -0.27 7.91
C TYR A 167 16.78 0.46 7.45
N LEU A 168 16.69 1.79 7.35
CA LEU A 168 17.79 2.67 7.03
C LEU A 168 18.36 3.21 8.35
N MET A 169 19.48 2.63 8.79
CA MET A 169 20.04 2.88 10.12
C MET A 169 20.43 4.35 10.34
N ASN A 170 21.06 4.98 9.34
CA ASN A 170 21.56 6.35 9.43
C ASN A 170 20.44 7.40 9.32
N LEU A 171 19.33 7.05 8.66
CA LEU A 171 18.16 7.90 8.50
C LEU A 171 17.10 7.67 9.58
N ASN A 172 17.23 6.60 10.38
CA ASN A 172 16.25 6.13 11.35
C ASN A 172 14.83 6.04 10.77
N VAL A 173 14.70 5.41 9.61
CA VAL A 173 13.43 5.27 8.87
C VAL A 173 13.28 3.86 8.34
N MET A 174 12.07 3.31 8.45
CA MET A 174 11.72 2.06 7.79
C MET A 174 11.18 2.29 6.37
N THR A 175 11.46 1.40 5.45
CA THR A 175 10.91 1.43 4.08
C THR A 175 10.22 0.12 3.77
N VAL A 176 9.26 0.14 2.85
CA VAL A 176 8.56 -1.07 2.39
C VAL A 176 8.64 -1.20 0.88
N LYS A 177 8.83 -2.44 0.41
CA LYS A 177 8.60 -2.84 -0.97
C LYS A 177 7.39 -3.75 -1.04
N ALA A 178 6.58 -3.58 -2.08
CA ALA A 178 5.39 -4.38 -2.30
C ALA A 178 5.56 -5.24 -3.55
N LYS A 179 5.11 -6.49 -3.49
CA LYS A 179 4.98 -7.34 -4.67
C LYS A 179 3.66 -8.08 -4.59
N VAL A 180 2.92 -8.12 -5.70
CA VAL A 180 1.68 -8.88 -5.79
C VAL A 180 1.95 -10.13 -6.60
N THR A 181 1.55 -11.28 -6.04
CA THR A 181 1.53 -12.55 -6.75
C THR A 181 0.07 -12.95 -6.93
N THR A 182 -0.36 -13.08 -8.18
CA THR A 182 -1.73 -13.51 -8.52
C THR A 182 -1.76 -14.99 -8.84
N ALA A 183 -2.86 -15.67 -8.49
CA ALA A 183 -3.01 -17.11 -8.73
C ALA A 183 -3.14 -17.48 -10.22
N VAL A 184 -3.59 -16.53 -11.05
CA VAL A 184 -3.67 -16.65 -12.50
C VAL A 184 -2.81 -15.55 -13.10
N GLU A 185 -2.04 -15.86 -14.15
CA GLU A 185 -1.37 -14.85 -14.96
C GLU A 185 -2.42 -13.92 -15.56
N MET A 186 -2.48 -12.69 -15.06
CA MET A 186 -3.38 -11.68 -15.58
C MET A 186 -2.74 -11.06 -16.82
N THR A 187 -3.42 -11.16 -17.97
CA THR A 187 -3.07 -10.36 -19.14
C THR A 187 -3.23 -8.88 -18.79
N THR A 188 -2.16 -8.11 -18.92
CA THR A 188 -2.18 -6.68 -18.66
C THR A 188 -3.00 -6.00 -19.76
N ALA A 189 -4.25 -5.67 -19.46
CA ALA A 189 -5.01 -4.80 -20.36
C ALA A 189 -4.21 -3.49 -20.53
N ILE A 190 -4.08 -3.00 -21.77
CA ILE A 190 -3.31 -1.80 -22.10
C ILE A 190 -3.77 -0.60 -21.24
N SER A 191 -5.05 -0.58 -20.85
CA SER A 191 -5.68 0.44 -20.01
C SER A 191 -5.58 0.17 -18.50
N ALA A 192 -5.20 -1.04 -18.05
CA ALA A 192 -5.02 -1.36 -16.63
C ALA A 192 -3.73 -0.76 -16.04
N GLY A 193 -2.77 -0.34 -16.88
CA GLY A 193 -1.62 0.48 -16.50
C GLY A 193 -0.91 0.06 -15.20
N ASP A 194 -0.57 1.06 -14.39
CA ASP A 194 0.23 1.00 -13.15
C ASP A 194 -0.55 0.45 -11.92
N LEU A 195 -1.73 -0.17 -12.09
CA LEU A 195 -2.63 -0.52 -10.98
C LEU A 195 -2.06 -1.51 -9.95
N LEU A 196 -1.31 -2.50 -10.44
CA LEU A 196 -0.69 -3.55 -9.62
C LEU A 196 0.81 -3.35 -9.50
N SER A 197 1.33 -2.19 -9.89
CA SER A 197 2.77 -1.96 -9.83
C SER A 197 3.26 -1.93 -8.39
N PRO A 198 4.44 -2.52 -8.13
CA PRO A 198 5.14 -2.44 -6.84
C PRO A 198 5.24 -1.01 -6.28
N ASP A 199 5.46 -0.03 -7.16
CA ASP A 199 5.77 1.35 -6.79
C ASP A 199 4.53 2.17 -6.42
N SER A 200 3.34 1.74 -6.84
CA SER A 200 2.13 2.58 -6.73
C SER A 200 0.99 1.97 -5.91
N ILE A 201 1.00 0.65 -5.69
CA ILE A 201 -0.10 -0.08 -5.05
C ILE A 201 -0.43 0.45 -3.63
N LEU A 202 0.60 0.81 -2.86
CA LEU A 202 0.47 1.28 -1.47
C LEU A 202 0.33 2.81 -1.32
N ASN A 203 0.33 3.56 -2.43
CA ASN A 203 0.20 5.01 -2.39
C ASN A 203 -1.13 5.44 -1.76
N CYS A 204 -1.10 6.44 -0.88
CA CYS A 204 -2.27 6.96 -0.18
C CYS A 204 -3.06 5.87 0.55
N LEU A 205 -2.39 4.87 1.15
CA LEU A 205 -3.06 3.96 2.08
C LEU A 205 -3.64 4.76 3.26
N TYR A 206 -2.83 5.69 3.79
CA TYR A 206 -3.30 6.79 4.63
C TYR A 206 -3.50 8.05 3.77
N PRO A 207 -4.46 8.93 4.10
CA PRO A 207 -4.73 10.13 3.31
C PRO A 207 -3.49 11.02 3.16
N GLY A 208 -3.10 11.33 1.93
CA GLY A 208 -1.95 12.19 1.60
C GLY A 208 -0.57 11.55 1.75
N ASP A 209 -0.49 10.27 2.12
CA ASP A 209 0.78 9.58 2.29
C ASP A 209 1.27 8.96 0.97
N HIS A 210 2.19 9.66 0.30
CA HIS A 210 2.74 9.23 -0.98
C HIS A 210 4.06 8.45 -0.86
N GLY A 211 4.66 8.35 0.34
CA GLY A 211 5.93 7.65 0.52
C GLY A 211 7.08 8.18 -0.34
N ARG A 212 7.09 9.48 -0.66
CA ARG A 212 8.15 10.16 -1.46
C ARG A 212 8.99 11.15 -0.66
N LYS A 213 8.50 11.54 0.52
CA LYS A 213 9.17 12.43 1.46
C LYS A 213 9.62 11.62 2.66
N THR A 214 10.72 12.05 3.29
CA THR A 214 11.17 11.43 4.53
C THR A 214 10.24 11.81 5.68
N PRO A 215 9.76 10.85 6.51
CA PRO A 215 8.95 11.17 7.68
C PRO A 215 9.70 11.87 8.81
N ASN A 216 11.04 11.76 8.84
CA ASN A 216 11.88 12.35 9.87
C ASN A 216 12.42 13.72 9.41
N PRO A 217 12.05 14.82 10.07
CA PRO A 217 12.54 16.16 9.71
C PRO A 217 14.08 16.29 9.78
N ALA A 218 14.75 15.51 10.66
CA ALA A 218 16.21 15.56 10.79
C ALA A 218 16.92 15.14 9.50
N ASN A 219 16.30 14.25 8.71
CA ASN A 219 16.87 13.75 7.48
C ASN A 219 16.96 14.84 6.40
N GLN A 220 16.12 15.87 6.44
CA GLN A 220 16.23 16.99 5.51
C GLN A 220 17.59 17.70 5.67
N PHE A 221 18.00 17.97 6.91
CA PHE A 221 19.32 18.56 7.19
C PHE A 221 20.48 17.62 6.84
N GLN A 222 20.30 16.30 6.97
CA GLN A 222 21.30 15.33 6.56
C GLN A 222 21.43 15.28 5.03
N PHE A 223 20.31 15.33 4.29
CA PHE A 223 20.27 15.38 2.84
C PHE A 223 20.94 16.64 2.28
N ASP A 224 20.70 17.79 2.90
CA ASP A 224 21.34 19.06 2.51
C ASP A 224 22.87 18.98 2.65
N LYS A 225 23.39 18.29 3.67
CA LYS A 225 24.84 18.10 3.88
C LYS A 225 25.52 17.25 2.83
N VAL A 226 24.81 16.28 2.24
CA VAL A 226 25.35 15.37 1.22
C VAL A 226 24.84 15.68 -0.20
N GLY A 227 24.07 16.77 -0.35
CA GLY A 227 23.50 17.20 -1.62
C GLY A 227 22.50 16.22 -2.23
N ILE A 228 21.66 15.56 -1.42
CA ILE A 228 20.51 14.79 -1.91
C ILE A 228 19.32 15.74 -2.04
N LEU A 229 18.85 15.98 -3.27
CA LEU A 229 17.74 16.88 -3.55
C LEU A 229 16.38 16.21 -3.28
N THR A 230 16.23 14.96 -3.70
CA THR A 230 14.97 14.23 -3.60
C THR A 230 15.19 12.77 -3.26
N LEU A 231 14.52 12.29 -2.20
CA LEU A 231 14.54 10.87 -1.84
C LEU A 231 13.87 9.99 -2.90
N SER A 232 12.97 10.56 -3.73
CA SER A 232 12.20 9.84 -4.76
C SER A 232 13.06 9.01 -5.71
N ASP A 233 14.27 9.47 -6.02
CA ASP A 233 15.16 8.80 -6.97
C ASP A 233 15.72 7.48 -6.40
N TYR A 234 15.79 7.39 -5.07
CA TYR A 234 16.28 6.21 -4.35
C TYR A 234 15.15 5.28 -3.90
N VAL A 235 13.88 5.69 -4.04
CA VAL A 235 12.72 4.91 -3.54
C VAL A 235 12.56 3.58 -4.28
N SER A 236 12.80 3.52 -5.59
CA SER A 236 12.74 2.26 -6.34
C SER A 236 13.75 1.23 -5.81
N GLU A 237 14.93 1.73 -5.37
CA GLU A 237 15.96 0.87 -4.81
C GLU A 237 15.67 0.52 -3.34
N LEU A 238 15.41 1.51 -2.49
CA LEU A 238 15.31 1.39 -1.03
C LEU A 238 13.92 0.97 -0.53
N GLY A 239 12.88 1.17 -1.33
CA GLY A 239 11.47 1.08 -0.93
C GLY A 239 10.91 2.41 -0.45
N HIS A 240 9.60 2.44 -0.21
CA HIS A 240 8.86 3.65 0.15
C HIS A 240 8.82 3.87 1.67
N PRO A 241 9.26 5.03 2.18
CA PRO A 241 9.16 5.39 3.59
C PRO A 241 7.78 5.98 3.93
N TYR A 242 6.73 5.17 3.86
CA TYR A 242 5.39 5.63 4.26
C TYR A 242 5.31 5.93 5.75
N VAL A 243 4.38 6.81 6.13
CA VAL A 243 4.11 7.17 7.53
C VAL A 243 3.46 6.01 8.28
N TRP A 244 2.56 5.27 7.64
CA TRP A 244 1.94 4.10 8.25
C TRP A 244 2.96 3.00 8.58
N VAL A 245 4.01 2.85 7.75
CA VAL A 245 5.11 1.93 7.99
C VAL A 245 5.83 2.29 9.29
N GLN A 246 6.17 3.57 9.47
CA GLN A 246 6.83 4.04 10.70
C GLN A 246 6.00 3.71 11.94
N LYS A 247 4.69 3.96 11.88
CA LYS A 247 3.77 3.66 12.98
C LYS A 247 3.71 2.16 13.31
N LEU A 248 3.76 1.27 12.32
CA LEU A 248 3.82 -0.17 12.56
C LEU A 248 5.15 -0.61 13.20
N GLY A 249 6.24 0.12 12.98
CA GLY A 249 7.51 -0.10 13.69
C GLY A 249 7.61 0.64 15.02
N GLY A 250 6.55 1.30 15.47
CA GLY A 250 6.54 2.08 16.71
C GLY A 250 7.28 3.42 16.63
N LEU A 251 7.70 3.87 15.43
CA LEU A 251 8.35 5.15 15.23
C LEU A 251 7.31 6.27 15.09
N HIS A 252 7.41 7.30 15.93
CA HIS A 252 6.55 8.47 15.88
C HIS A 252 7.35 9.72 15.48
N PHE A 253 6.94 10.36 14.38
CA PHE A 253 7.50 11.62 13.92
C PHE A 253 6.46 12.74 14.03
N PRO A 254 6.86 13.95 14.47
CA PRO A 254 5.99 15.12 14.45
C PRO A 254 5.44 15.37 13.04
N LYS A 255 4.15 15.72 12.94
CA LYS A 255 3.54 16.11 11.66
C LYS A 255 3.77 17.60 11.39
N ASP A 256 3.88 17.97 10.12
CA ASP A 256 3.98 19.36 9.64
C ASP A 256 2.77 20.24 10.03
N GLN A 257 1.66 19.64 10.50
CA GLN A 257 0.49 20.35 11.01
C GLN A 257 0.34 20.10 12.52
N PRO A 258 0.37 21.15 13.37
CA PRO A 258 0.08 20.99 14.78
C PRO A 258 -1.38 20.56 14.93
N GLN A 259 -1.60 19.36 15.47
CA GLN A 259 -2.94 18.98 15.90
C GLN A 259 -3.30 19.86 17.10
N ALA A 260 -4.36 20.64 16.96
CA ALA A 260 -4.99 21.37 18.06
C ALA A 260 -5.64 20.38 19.05
N ARG A 261 -4.83 19.65 19.84
CA ARG A 261 -5.26 18.97 21.06
C ARG A 261 -4.15 19.01 22.11
N HIS A 262 -4.46 19.68 23.21
CA HIS A 262 -3.67 19.79 24.43
C HIS A 262 -3.29 18.41 24.98
N ILE A 263 -2.00 18.05 24.97
CA ILE A 263 -1.25 17.50 26.12
C ILE A 263 0.23 17.90 25.93
N PRO A 264 0.91 18.54 26.89
CA PRO A 264 2.34 18.79 26.80
C PRO A 264 3.09 17.50 27.16
N SER A 265 3.83 16.93 26.21
CA SER A 265 4.80 15.86 26.48
C SER A 265 6.22 16.38 26.30
N PRO A 266 7.21 15.90 27.08
CA PRO A 266 8.48 16.59 27.28
C PRO A 266 9.34 16.63 26.02
N LEU A 267 9.98 17.77 25.81
CA LEU A 267 10.93 18.10 24.75
C LEU A 267 12.23 17.30 24.86
N HIS A 268 12.21 15.97 24.68
CA HIS A 268 13.39 15.17 24.33
C HIS A 268 12.89 13.84 23.73
N HIS A 269 12.53 13.84 22.44
CA HIS A 269 12.07 12.62 21.77
C HIS A 269 13.25 11.95 21.07
N ASN A 270 13.99 11.13 21.80
CA ASN A 270 14.68 10.01 21.14
C ASN A 270 13.58 9.16 20.52
N VAL A 271 13.53 9.08 19.18
CA VAL A 271 12.55 8.28 18.46
C VAL A 271 12.86 6.81 18.75
N THR A 272 12.22 6.30 19.80
CA THR A 272 12.32 4.92 20.24
C THR A 272 11.08 4.17 19.77
N ALA A 273 11.25 2.90 19.41
CA ALA A 273 10.16 2.09 18.88
C ALA A 273 9.15 1.74 20.00
N ASP A 274 7.92 2.25 19.90
CA ASP A 274 6.84 1.98 20.85
C ASP A 274 5.90 0.85 20.37
N ASN A 275 5.80 -0.20 21.19
CA ASN A 275 4.92 -1.35 20.97
C ASN A 275 3.43 -0.96 20.95
N SER A 276 3.00 -0.02 21.79
CA SER A 276 1.59 0.36 21.92
C SER A 276 1.08 1.09 20.66
N LEU A 277 1.94 1.91 20.06
CA LEU A 277 1.64 2.60 18.81
C LEU A 277 1.44 1.61 17.66
N SER A 278 2.30 0.60 17.57
CA SER A 278 2.20 -0.44 16.53
C SER A 278 0.94 -1.29 16.72
N ALA A 279 0.67 -1.77 17.93
CA ALA A 279 -0.50 -2.60 18.24
C ALA A 279 -1.82 -1.93 17.84
N SER A 280 -1.98 -0.63 18.16
CA SER A 280 -3.20 0.13 17.85
C SER A 280 -3.44 0.35 16.35
N HIS A 281 -2.38 0.33 15.53
CA HIS A 281 -2.49 0.54 14.09
C HIS A 281 -2.44 -0.76 13.28
N MET A 282 -2.01 -1.88 13.87
CA MET A 282 -1.81 -3.15 13.16
C MET A 282 -3.08 -3.64 12.47
N GLU A 283 -4.17 -3.81 13.22
CA GLU A 283 -5.44 -4.31 12.68
C GLU A 283 -6.00 -3.41 11.56
N LEU A 284 -6.05 -2.10 11.81
CA LEU A 284 -6.52 -1.13 10.83
C LEU A 284 -5.70 -1.18 9.54
N THR A 285 -4.37 -1.21 9.67
CA THR A 285 -3.47 -1.21 8.51
C THR A 285 -3.60 -2.50 7.70
N VAL A 286 -3.63 -3.66 8.36
CA VAL A 286 -3.82 -4.95 7.68
C VAL A 286 -5.16 -5.01 6.95
N LYS A 287 -6.25 -4.51 7.55
CA LYS A 287 -7.56 -4.40 6.89
C LYS A 287 -7.48 -3.49 5.66
N LEU A 288 -6.86 -2.32 5.76
CA LEU A 288 -6.70 -1.39 4.63
C LEU A 288 -5.87 -2.00 3.50
N LEU A 289 -4.78 -2.73 3.81
CA LEU A 289 -3.96 -3.43 2.83
C LEU A 289 -4.75 -4.49 2.06
N ARG A 290 -5.56 -5.29 2.77
CA ARG A 290 -6.44 -6.29 2.15
C ARG A 290 -7.50 -5.64 1.26
N THR A 291 -8.19 -4.61 1.76
CA THR A 291 -9.19 -3.87 0.97
C THR A 291 -8.56 -3.22 -0.25
N ARG A 292 -7.34 -2.68 -0.13
CA ARG A 292 -6.58 -2.10 -1.24
C ARG A 292 -6.26 -3.14 -2.31
N LEU A 293 -5.73 -4.31 -1.93
CA LEU A 293 -5.42 -5.36 -2.90
C LEU A 293 -6.69 -5.80 -3.64
N GLN A 294 -7.77 -6.04 -2.91
CA GLN A 294 -9.05 -6.46 -3.48
C GLN A 294 -9.65 -5.40 -4.42
N SER A 295 -9.59 -4.12 -4.05
CA SER A 295 -10.13 -3.04 -4.87
C SER A 295 -9.33 -2.85 -6.16
N ARG A 296 -8.00 -3.00 -6.11
CA ARG A 296 -7.13 -2.97 -7.31
C ARG A 296 -7.34 -4.16 -8.23
N LEU A 297 -7.47 -5.37 -7.68
CA LEU A 297 -7.79 -6.56 -8.47
C LEU A 297 -9.17 -6.47 -9.13
N ALA A 298 -10.17 -5.94 -8.42
CA ALA A 298 -11.49 -5.71 -8.98
C ALA A 298 -11.46 -4.67 -10.12
N LEU A 299 -10.74 -3.55 -9.93
CA LEU A 299 -10.51 -2.57 -11.00
C LEU A 299 -9.79 -3.17 -12.20
N HIS A 300 -8.78 -4.02 -11.98
CA HIS A 300 -8.06 -4.69 -13.06
C HIS A 300 -9.03 -5.56 -13.89
N LYS A 301 -9.88 -6.35 -13.23
CA LYS A 301 -10.91 -7.16 -13.91
C LYS A 301 -11.91 -6.29 -14.67
N GLN A 302 -12.34 -5.16 -14.09
CA GLN A 302 -13.23 -4.21 -14.76
C GLN A 302 -12.58 -3.60 -16.00
N PHE A 303 -11.31 -3.21 -15.93
CA PHE A 303 -10.60 -2.67 -17.09
C PHE A 303 -10.32 -3.69 -18.19
N ALA A 304 -10.08 -4.96 -17.82
CA ALA A 304 -10.02 -6.04 -18.80
C ALA A 304 -11.35 -6.18 -19.54
N SER A 305 -12.47 -6.25 -18.81
CA SER A 305 -13.82 -6.34 -19.39
C SER A 305 -14.20 -5.12 -20.25
N LEU A 306 -13.87 -3.91 -19.79
CA LEU A 306 -14.10 -2.66 -20.55
C LEU A 306 -13.22 -2.60 -21.81
N GLY A 307 -11.99 -3.12 -21.76
CA GLY A 307 -11.08 -3.19 -22.91
C GLY A 307 -11.54 -4.15 -24.00
N GLU A 308 -12.25 -5.22 -23.61
CA GLU A 308 -12.86 -6.19 -24.54
C GLU A 308 -14.22 -5.73 -25.08
N CYS A 309 -14.66 -4.48 -24.78
CA CYS A 309 -15.98 -3.95 -25.13
C CYS A 309 -17.14 -4.82 -24.62
N GLN A 310 -16.92 -5.64 -23.58
CA GLN A 310 -18.00 -6.38 -22.94
C GLN A 310 -18.70 -5.46 -21.93
N ALA A 311 -20.04 -5.47 -21.95
CA ALA A 311 -20.83 -4.74 -20.97
C ALA A 311 -20.44 -5.19 -19.55
N PRO A 312 -20.17 -4.27 -18.61
CA PRO A 312 -19.85 -4.66 -17.24
C PRO A 312 -21.01 -5.45 -16.63
N CYS A 313 -20.74 -6.65 -16.10
CA CYS A 313 -21.77 -7.41 -15.38
C CYS A 313 -22.20 -6.64 -14.12
N PRO A 314 -23.51 -6.31 -13.98
CA PRO A 314 -24.01 -5.65 -12.79
C PRO A 314 -24.02 -6.60 -11.58
N VAL A 315 -24.28 -6.00 -10.42
CA VAL A 315 -24.53 -6.71 -9.16
C VAL A 315 -25.72 -7.67 -9.35
N PRO A 316 -25.71 -8.89 -8.76
CA PRO A 316 -26.87 -9.76 -8.80
C PRO A 316 -28.04 -9.06 -8.08
N GLY A 317 -29.03 -8.62 -8.85
CA GLY A 317 -30.18 -7.83 -8.37
C GLY A 317 -30.80 -6.90 -9.43
N ASP A 318 -30.03 -6.49 -10.44
CA ASP A 318 -30.46 -5.54 -11.49
C ASP A 318 -30.42 -6.21 -12.89
N GLU A 319 -31.04 -7.39 -13.04
CA GLU A 319 -31.02 -8.16 -14.30
C GLU A 319 -32.00 -7.66 -15.38
N GLU A 320 -32.90 -6.72 -15.06
CA GLU A 320 -33.88 -6.20 -16.01
C GLU A 320 -33.51 -4.77 -16.45
N CYS A 321 -33.22 -4.63 -17.74
CA CYS A 321 -32.88 -3.40 -18.48
C CYS A 321 -31.37 -3.08 -18.61
N ILE A 322 -30.65 -3.89 -19.38
CA ILE A 322 -29.37 -3.49 -19.97
C ILE A 322 -29.66 -2.92 -21.37
N PRO A 323 -29.62 -1.59 -21.60
CA PRO A 323 -29.49 -1.10 -22.96
C PRO A 323 -28.11 -1.48 -23.51
N ASN A 324 -28.08 -1.87 -24.80
CA ASN A 324 -26.85 -2.17 -25.54
C ASN A 324 -25.83 -1.06 -25.30
N ILE A 325 -24.72 -1.37 -24.63
CA ILE A 325 -23.63 -0.41 -24.40
C ILE A 325 -22.87 -0.26 -25.73
N PRO A 326 -22.90 0.91 -26.38
CA PRO A 326 -22.12 1.13 -27.58
C PRO A 326 -20.63 1.25 -27.23
N TYR A 327 -19.80 0.84 -28.19
CA TYR A 327 -18.33 0.83 -28.19
C TYR A 327 -17.62 1.64 -27.11
N LEU A 328 -16.93 0.97 -26.18
CA LEU A 328 -16.08 1.59 -25.17
C LEU A 328 -14.62 1.56 -25.66
N ALA A 329 -14.02 2.72 -25.92
CA ALA A 329 -12.58 2.81 -26.22
C ALA A 329 -11.83 3.44 -25.03
N PRO A 330 -11.46 2.66 -24.00
CA PRO A 330 -10.69 3.18 -22.88
C PRO A 330 -9.27 3.55 -23.31
N GLN A 331 -8.93 4.84 -23.35
CA GLN A 331 -7.54 5.30 -23.56
C GLN A 331 -6.97 5.88 -22.27
N SER A 332 -5.94 5.23 -21.72
CA SER A 332 -5.13 5.78 -20.63
C SER A 332 -4.16 6.82 -21.19
N SER A 333 -4.09 8.01 -20.60
CA SER A 333 -3.18 9.07 -21.03
C SER A 333 -2.38 9.70 -19.89
N SER A 334 -1.21 10.25 -20.23
CA SER A 334 -0.32 10.90 -19.28
C SER A 334 -0.83 12.29 -18.87
N TRP A 335 -0.37 12.77 -17.72
CA TRP A 335 -0.77 14.06 -17.12
C TRP A 335 -0.61 15.29 -18.03
N GLY A 336 0.21 15.21 -19.08
CA GLY A 336 0.45 16.32 -20.01
C GLY A 336 -0.78 16.74 -20.83
N LEU A 337 -1.63 15.78 -21.22
CA LEU A 337 -2.86 16.02 -21.99
C LEU A 337 -4.04 16.52 -21.12
N PHE A 338 -3.91 16.44 -19.79
CA PHE A 338 -4.93 16.89 -18.83
C PHE A 338 -5.04 18.42 -18.75
N ARG A 339 -3.95 19.15 -19.08
CA ARG A 339 -3.94 20.62 -19.08
C ARG A 339 -4.74 21.25 -20.22
N SER A 340 -5.01 20.50 -21.29
CA SER A 340 -5.76 20.99 -22.46
C SER A 340 -7.26 20.73 -22.40
N HIS A 341 -7.77 20.05 -21.36
CA HIS A 341 -9.21 19.85 -21.21
C HIS A 341 -9.87 21.12 -20.64
N PRO A 342 -10.96 21.64 -21.26
CA PRO A 342 -11.50 22.98 -20.94
C PRO A 342 -11.97 23.23 -19.49
N SER A 343 -12.08 22.19 -18.66
CA SER A 343 -12.83 22.22 -17.40
C SER A 343 -12.10 21.72 -16.15
N CYS A 344 -10.76 21.56 -16.16
CA CYS A 344 -10.12 20.69 -15.16
C CYS A 344 -9.39 21.35 -13.95
N TRP A 345 -9.76 20.90 -12.74
CA TRP A 345 -8.96 20.94 -11.50
C TRP A 345 -8.52 19.48 -11.13
N ARG A 346 -7.30 19.35 -10.57
CA ARG A 346 -6.53 18.09 -10.25
C ARG A 346 -7.32 16.95 -9.55
N PRO A 347 -6.87 15.65 -9.49
CA PRO A 347 -5.77 14.91 -10.17
C PRO A 347 -6.10 13.49 -10.73
N ARG A 348 -5.26 12.96 -11.65
CA ARG A 348 -4.97 11.53 -12.03
C ARG A 348 -6.13 10.57 -12.41
N GLY A 349 -6.01 10.05 -13.64
CA GLY A 349 -6.95 9.17 -14.31
C GLY A 349 -7.63 9.96 -15.42
N LEU A 350 -7.40 9.60 -16.68
CA LEU A 350 -8.24 10.05 -17.78
C LEU A 350 -8.78 8.78 -18.42
N TRP A 351 -10.09 8.73 -18.53
CA TRP A 351 -10.82 7.80 -19.37
C TRP A 351 -11.56 8.66 -20.38
N VAL A 352 -11.77 8.16 -21.59
CA VAL A 352 -12.54 8.86 -22.62
C VAL A 352 -13.54 7.85 -23.14
N MET A 353 -14.83 8.13 -22.97
CA MET A 353 -15.90 7.36 -23.59
C MET A 353 -16.12 7.92 -25.00
N PHE A 354 -16.51 7.07 -25.96
CA PHE A 354 -16.93 7.48 -27.29
C PHE A 354 -18.18 6.68 -27.63
N LEU A 355 -19.33 7.33 -27.74
CA LEU A 355 -20.53 6.66 -28.24
C LEU A 355 -20.66 6.97 -29.75
N PRO A 356 -21.05 5.99 -30.58
CA PRO A 356 -21.19 6.20 -32.02
C PRO A 356 -22.54 6.85 -32.32
N PHE A 357 -22.68 7.36 -33.55
CA PHE A 357 -23.82 8.09 -34.11
C PHE A 357 -23.89 9.55 -33.62
N SER A 358 -23.15 10.43 -34.35
CA SER A 358 -23.11 11.91 -34.30
C SER A 358 -22.82 12.63 -32.97
N ALA A 359 -23.08 12.02 -31.82
CA ALA A 359 -22.92 12.58 -30.49
C ALA A 359 -21.75 11.93 -29.76
N LYS A 360 -20.66 12.68 -29.53
CA LYS A 360 -19.47 12.17 -28.85
C LYS A 360 -19.39 12.69 -27.42
N LEU A 361 -19.62 11.84 -26.43
CA LEU A 361 -19.47 12.18 -25.00
C LEU A 361 -18.09 11.80 -24.49
N GLN A 362 -17.22 12.78 -24.26
CA GLN A 362 -15.96 12.60 -23.55
C GLN A 362 -16.19 12.70 -22.03
N ALA A 363 -15.71 11.73 -21.27
CA ALA A 363 -15.92 11.64 -19.83
C ALA A 363 -14.59 11.45 -19.09
N ALA A 364 -13.98 12.53 -18.62
CA ALA A 364 -12.73 12.50 -17.86
C ALA A 364 -12.96 11.94 -16.44
N VAL A 365 -12.36 10.78 -16.11
CA VAL A 365 -12.56 10.10 -14.83
C VAL A 365 -11.31 10.08 -13.97
N VAL A 366 -11.38 10.77 -12.83
CA VAL A 366 -10.36 10.81 -11.79
C VAL A 366 -10.53 9.65 -10.82
N LEU A 367 -9.46 8.85 -10.66
CA LEU A 367 -9.42 7.70 -9.75
C LEU A 367 -8.40 7.92 -8.63
N ASN A 368 -8.90 8.05 -7.40
CA ASN A 368 -8.04 8.10 -6.23
C ASN A 368 -7.51 6.68 -5.91
N PRO A 369 -6.22 6.52 -5.51
CA PRO A 369 -5.72 5.24 -5.00
C PRO A 369 -6.60 4.60 -3.91
N GLY A 370 -7.32 5.40 -3.12
CA GLY A 370 -8.33 4.95 -2.15
C GLY A 370 -9.67 4.50 -2.76
N TYR A 371 -9.68 3.97 -3.98
CA TYR A 371 -10.88 3.41 -4.62
C TYR A 371 -11.53 2.35 -3.72
N SER A 372 -12.87 2.33 -3.67
CA SER A 372 -13.76 1.66 -2.70
C SER A 372 -13.98 2.38 -1.36
N THR A 373 -13.26 3.47 -1.10
CA THR A 373 -13.52 4.38 0.04
C THR A 373 -13.85 5.78 -0.47
N LEU A 374 -13.19 6.19 -1.55
CA LEU A 374 -13.45 7.43 -2.26
C LEU A 374 -14.02 7.13 -3.66
N PRO A 375 -15.10 7.82 -4.08
CA PRO A 375 -15.69 7.60 -5.39
C PRO A 375 -14.78 8.17 -6.51
N PRO A 376 -14.81 7.56 -7.70
CA PRO A 376 -14.35 8.22 -8.92
C PRO A 376 -15.13 9.51 -9.19
N ILE A 377 -14.47 10.51 -9.75
CA ILE A 377 -15.08 11.80 -10.12
C ILE A 377 -15.01 11.97 -11.64
N PHE A 378 -16.13 12.35 -12.23
CA PHE A 378 -16.34 12.51 -13.67
C PHE A 378 -16.43 14.00 -14.04
N SER A 379 -15.86 14.37 -15.17
CA SER A 379 -16.17 15.62 -15.88
C SER A 379 -16.53 15.31 -17.32
N LEU A 380 -17.61 15.93 -17.81
CA LEU A 380 -18.24 15.58 -19.07
C LEU A 380 -18.10 16.71 -20.11
N CYS A 381 -17.81 16.31 -21.35
CA CYS A 381 -17.89 17.18 -22.52
C CYS A 381 -18.61 16.43 -23.65
N LEU A 382 -19.77 16.92 -24.05
CA LEU A 382 -20.56 16.37 -25.14
C LEU A 382 -20.35 17.20 -26.40
N ASN A 383 -19.75 16.59 -27.42
CA ASN A 383 -19.67 17.16 -28.76
C ASN A 383 -20.84 16.64 -29.60
N TRP A 384 -21.93 17.39 -29.58
CA TRP A 384 -23.15 17.15 -30.34
C TRP A 384 -23.89 18.47 -30.55
N LYS A 385 -24.07 18.87 -31.82
CA LYS A 385 -24.60 20.19 -32.21
C LYS A 385 -23.82 21.36 -31.55
N GLY A 386 -22.50 21.21 -31.49
CA GLY A 386 -21.59 22.10 -30.76
C GLY A 386 -20.97 21.43 -29.52
N GLU A 387 -20.09 22.16 -28.84
CA GLU A 387 -19.43 21.69 -27.62
C GLU A 387 -20.25 22.08 -26.39
N ARG A 388 -20.78 21.08 -25.69
CA ARG A 388 -21.56 21.24 -24.46
C ARG A 388 -20.78 20.69 -23.26
N THR A 389 -20.70 21.48 -22.21
CA THR A 389 -19.89 21.26 -21.00
C THR A 389 -20.70 21.68 -19.78
N GLY A 390 -20.25 21.33 -18.57
CA GLY A 390 -20.91 21.76 -17.33
C GLY A 390 -20.93 23.29 -17.10
N SER A 391 -20.20 24.06 -17.90
CA SER A 391 -20.18 25.53 -17.84
C SER A 391 -21.22 26.22 -18.72
N ASN A 392 -21.68 25.54 -19.79
CA ASN A 392 -22.61 26.11 -20.77
C ASN A 392 -23.93 25.33 -20.92
N ASP A 393 -24.05 24.14 -20.32
CA ASP A 393 -25.28 23.36 -20.30
C ASP A 393 -25.57 22.80 -18.89
N ASP A 394 -26.68 23.26 -18.30
CA ASP A 394 -27.15 22.85 -16.99
C ASP A 394 -27.50 21.35 -16.91
N ASN A 395 -27.89 20.73 -18.03
CA ASN A 395 -28.18 19.31 -18.08
C ASN A 395 -26.89 18.47 -18.05
N ILE A 396 -25.78 18.96 -18.63
CA ILE A 396 -24.47 18.31 -18.48
C ILE A 396 -24.03 18.36 -17.02
N ARG A 397 -24.19 19.51 -16.35
CA ARG A 397 -23.92 19.64 -14.92
C ARG A 397 -24.81 18.73 -14.07
N ALA A 398 -26.08 18.56 -14.45
CA ALA A 398 -26.99 17.64 -13.79
C ALA A 398 -26.58 16.17 -14.00
N MET A 399 -26.14 15.77 -15.19
CA MET A 399 -25.54 14.44 -15.45
C MET A 399 -24.29 14.20 -14.59
N GLU A 400 -23.38 15.18 -14.51
CA GLU A 400 -22.22 15.13 -13.62
C GLU A 400 -22.64 14.95 -12.17
N SER A 401 -23.67 15.65 -11.70
CA SER A 401 -24.17 15.53 -10.33
C SER A 401 -24.75 14.15 -10.04
N GLU A 402 -25.41 13.52 -11.01
CA GLU A 402 -26.02 12.20 -10.85
C GLU A 402 -24.97 11.10 -10.65
N VAL A 403 -23.82 11.20 -11.31
CA VAL A 403 -22.73 10.23 -11.14
C VAL A 403 -21.78 10.59 -9.99
N ASN A 404 -21.53 11.87 -9.73
CA ASN A 404 -20.53 12.32 -8.75
C ASN A 404 -21.08 12.56 -7.34
N VAL A 405 -22.32 13.04 -7.21
CA VAL A 405 -22.93 13.39 -5.91
C VAL A 405 -23.81 12.24 -5.42
N ASN A 406 -24.58 11.64 -6.33
CA ASN A 406 -25.51 10.56 -6.00
C ASN A 406 -24.88 9.16 -6.10
N TYR A 407 -23.55 9.09 -6.14
CA TYR A 407 -22.75 7.87 -6.21
C TYR A 407 -23.07 6.83 -5.12
N LYS A 408 -23.61 7.25 -3.98
CA LYS A 408 -24.01 6.34 -2.88
C LYS A 408 -25.10 5.36 -3.29
N GLU A 409 -25.98 5.76 -4.21
CA GLU A 409 -27.01 4.87 -4.79
C GLU A 409 -26.39 3.79 -5.68
N LEU A 410 -25.19 4.03 -6.21
CA LEU A 410 -24.45 3.15 -7.11
C LEU A 410 -23.43 2.24 -6.40
N TRP A 411 -23.33 2.34 -5.07
CA TRP A 411 -22.31 1.64 -4.29
C TRP A 411 -22.55 0.13 -4.20
N GLY A 412 -23.80 -0.30 -4.38
CA GLY A 412 -24.20 -1.71 -4.26
C GLY A 412 -23.92 -2.31 -2.87
N PRO A 413 -23.92 -3.64 -2.75
CA PRO A 413 -23.59 -4.33 -1.51
C PRO A 413 -22.12 -4.14 -1.15
N LYS A 414 -21.84 -4.00 0.16
CA LYS A 414 -20.46 -3.93 0.66
C LYS A 414 -19.70 -5.20 0.24
N PRO A 415 -18.45 -5.09 -0.23
CA PRO A 415 -17.55 -3.93 -0.14
C PRO A 415 -17.64 -2.88 -1.26
N GLY A 416 -18.53 -3.04 -2.25
CA GLY A 416 -18.81 -1.99 -3.25
C GLY A 416 -17.72 -1.75 -4.30
N TYR A 417 -17.01 -2.80 -4.74
CA TYR A 417 -15.92 -2.66 -5.72
C TYR A 417 -16.39 -2.30 -7.15
N GLN A 418 -17.68 -2.41 -7.45
CA GLN A 418 -18.28 -2.16 -8.78
C GLN A 418 -18.76 -0.71 -8.97
N LEU A 419 -18.34 0.23 -8.12
CA LEU A 419 -18.81 1.61 -8.20
C LEU A 419 -18.51 2.27 -9.56
N LEU A 420 -17.30 2.08 -10.11
CA LEU A 420 -16.90 2.69 -11.38
C LEU A 420 -17.76 2.21 -12.54
N THR A 421 -17.98 0.90 -12.64
CA THR A 421 -18.82 0.31 -13.69
C THR A 421 -20.27 0.74 -13.56
N ASN A 422 -20.80 0.81 -12.33
CA ASN A 422 -22.14 1.34 -12.07
C ASN A 422 -22.27 2.83 -12.43
N GLN A 423 -21.24 3.65 -12.17
CA GLN A 423 -21.20 5.06 -12.60
C GLN A 423 -21.18 5.19 -14.12
N LEU A 424 -20.39 4.36 -14.81
CA LEU A 424 -20.36 4.34 -16.29
C LEU A 424 -21.71 3.91 -16.87
N GLN A 425 -22.35 2.89 -16.30
CA GLN A 425 -23.67 2.45 -16.74
C GLN A 425 -24.73 3.53 -16.50
N ARG A 426 -24.74 4.16 -15.32
CA ARG A 426 -25.62 5.30 -15.04
C ARG A 426 -25.36 6.43 -16.03
N LEU A 427 -24.11 6.72 -16.36
CA LEU A 427 -23.73 7.75 -17.33
C LEU A 427 -24.31 7.46 -18.73
N CYS A 428 -24.22 6.23 -19.21
CA CYS A 428 -24.85 5.81 -20.47
C CYS A 428 -26.37 6.03 -20.43
N MET A 429 -27.04 5.58 -19.36
CA MET A 429 -28.49 5.75 -19.20
C MET A 429 -28.91 7.22 -19.22
N VAL A 430 -28.19 8.10 -18.52
CA VAL A 430 -28.54 9.54 -18.50
C VAL A 430 -28.20 10.23 -19.81
N LEU A 431 -27.22 9.74 -20.58
CA LEU A 431 -26.96 10.24 -21.92
C LEU A 431 -28.08 9.83 -22.89
N ASP A 432 -28.57 8.60 -22.85
CA ASP A 432 -29.72 8.16 -23.65
C ASP A 432 -30.90 9.11 -23.40
N VAL A 433 -31.26 9.31 -22.12
CA VAL A 433 -32.33 10.26 -21.74
C VAL A 433 -32.03 11.66 -22.25
N TYR A 434 -30.78 12.12 -22.15
CA TYR A 434 -30.38 13.43 -22.65
C TYR A 434 -30.64 13.56 -24.16
N LEU A 435 -30.24 12.58 -24.97
CA LEU A 435 -30.39 12.62 -26.43
C LEU A 435 -31.85 12.47 -26.86
N GLU A 436 -32.59 11.54 -26.25
CA GLU A 436 -33.98 11.23 -26.57
C GLU A 436 -34.97 12.36 -26.20
N THR A 437 -34.68 13.07 -25.11
CA THR A 437 -35.54 14.16 -24.61
C THR A 437 -35.17 15.53 -25.17
N GLU A 438 -34.18 15.61 -26.07
CA GLU A 438 -33.89 16.85 -26.77
C GLU A 438 -35.11 17.29 -27.62
N PRO A 439 -35.51 18.57 -27.55
CA PRO A 439 -36.63 19.05 -28.36
C PRO A 439 -36.31 18.89 -29.85
N HIS A 440 -37.29 18.39 -30.60
CA HIS A 440 -37.19 18.30 -32.05
C HIS A 440 -37.23 19.71 -32.64
N ASP A 441 -36.30 20.00 -33.56
CA ASP A 441 -36.31 21.24 -34.31
C ASP A 441 -37.33 21.12 -35.46
N PRO A 442 -38.45 21.85 -35.42
CA PRO A 442 -39.50 21.73 -36.43
C PRO A 442 -39.06 22.18 -37.82
N SER A 443 -37.90 22.84 -37.98
CA SER A 443 -37.37 23.23 -39.30
C SER A 443 -36.59 22.12 -40.03
N VAL A 444 -36.34 20.97 -39.38
CA VAL A 444 -35.61 19.86 -39.99
C VAL A 444 -36.60 18.74 -40.37
N GLU A 445 -36.87 18.58 -41.66
CA GLU A 445 -37.67 17.47 -42.16
C GLU A 445 -36.90 16.14 -42.02
N GLY A 446 -37.40 15.24 -41.17
CA GLY A 446 -36.82 13.91 -40.96
C GLY A 446 -37.20 13.30 -39.61
N PRO A 447 -37.05 11.98 -39.42
CA PRO A 447 -37.25 11.35 -38.12
C PRO A 447 -36.25 11.92 -37.10
N LYS A 448 -36.64 11.96 -35.81
CA LYS A 448 -35.72 12.33 -34.74
C LYS A 448 -34.46 11.46 -34.81
N GLU A 449 -33.30 12.10 -34.74
CA GLU A 449 -31.99 11.44 -34.74
C GLU A 449 -31.88 10.40 -33.62
N PHE A 450 -32.51 10.67 -32.47
CA PHE A 450 -32.63 9.75 -31.34
C PHE A 450 -34.11 9.57 -30.98
N PRO A 451 -34.72 8.40 -31.24
CA PRO A 451 -36.11 8.13 -30.92
C PRO A 451 -36.30 7.96 -29.41
N GLN A 452 -37.43 8.40 -28.87
CA GLN A 452 -37.70 8.27 -27.44
C GLN A 452 -38.13 6.84 -27.12
N GLU A 453 -37.23 6.08 -26.49
CA GLU A 453 -37.45 4.71 -26.03
C GLU A 453 -37.68 4.67 -24.51
N LYS A 454 -37.04 5.59 -23.76
CA LYS A 454 -37.16 5.63 -22.30
C LYS A 454 -38.46 6.30 -21.86
N MET A 455 -39.17 5.62 -20.96
CA MET A 455 -40.37 6.13 -20.30
C MET A 455 -40.03 7.30 -19.37
N CYS A 456 -40.46 8.51 -19.72
CA CYS A 456 -40.25 9.73 -18.93
C CYS A 456 -41.60 10.36 -18.58
N LEU A 457 -41.91 10.54 -17.28
CA LEU A 457 -43.19 11.13 -16.86
C LEU A 457 -43.37 12.58 -17.32
N ARG A 458 -42.26 13.32 -17.40
CA ARG A 458 -42.21 14.71 -17.83
C ARG A 458 -40.83 14.98 -18.44
N LEU A 459 -40.77 15.73 -19.54
CA LEU A 459 -39.52 15.96 -20.27
C LEU A 459 -38.64 17.07 -19.65
N VAL A 460 -39.26 18.10 -19.07
CA VAL A 460 -38.53 19.24 -18.47
C VAL A 460 -39.19 19.72 -17.18
N ARG A 461 -38.39 20.14 -16.19
CA ARG A 461 -38.85 20.73 -14.92
C ARG A 461 -38.03 21.96 -14.53
N GLY A 462 -38.72 22.95 -13.96
CA GLY A 462 -38.12 24.13 -13.34
C GLY A 462 -37.58 25.17 -14.33
N PRO A 463 -37.04 26.30 -13.82
CA PRO A 463 -36.53 27.40 -14.64
C PRO A 463 -35.36 27.00 -15.55
N MET A 464 -34.51 26.10 -15.06
CA MET A 464 -33.34 25.58 -15.79
C MET A 464 -33.69 24.47 -16.78
N ARG A 465 -34.99 24.15 -16.94
CA ARG A 465 -35.52 23.13 -17.86
C ARG A 465 -34.78 21.79 -17.75
N LEU A 466 -34.52 21.35 -16.52
CA LEU A 466 -33.77 20.12 -16.24
C LEU A 466 -34.50 18.90 -16.79
N LYS A 467 -33.75 17.94 -17.31
CA LYS A 467 -34.22 16.64 -17.80
C LYS A 467 -34.38 15.62 -16.66
N PRO A 468 -35.20 14.56 -16.86
CA PRO A 468 -35.48 13.56 -15.82
C PRO A 468 -34.39 12.49 -15.71
N PHE A 469 -33.32 12.75 -14.96
CA PHE A 469 -32.20 11.79 -14.85
C PHE A 469 -32.35 10.70 -13.77
N LYS A 470 -33.35 10.79 -12.88
CA LYS A 470 -33.53 9.81 -11.80
C LYS A 470 -34.34 8.61 -12.30
N PHE A 471 -33.71 7.44 -12.34
CA PHE A 471 -34.37 6.17 -12.69
C PHE A 471 -35.06 5.52 -11.48
N ASN A 472 -36.31 5.10 -11.63
CA ASN A 472 -37.05 4.36 -10.61
C ASN A 472 -37.11 2.88 -10.99
N TYR A 473 -36.25 2.06 -10.38
CA TYR A 473 -36.14 0.62 -10.67
C TYR A 473 -37.47 -0.15 -10.56
N PRO A 474 -38.30 0.00 -9.50
CA PRO A 474 -39.49 -0.81 -9.35
C PRO A 474 -40.58 -0.54 -10.41
N GLN A 475 -40.52 0.59 -11.09
CA GLN A 475 -41.57 1.07 -11.98
C GLN A 475 -41.06 1.33 -13.42
N GLY A 476 -39.75 1.22 -13.66
CA GLY A 476 -39.16 1.27 -15.00
C GLY A 476 -39.24 2.63 -15.71
N PHE A 477 -39.31 3.75 -14.98
CA PHE A 477 -39.38 5.09 -15.59
C PHE A 477 -38.42 6.11 -15.00
N PHE A 478 -38.16 7.15 -15.80
CA PHE A 478 -37.35 8.31 -15.45
C PHE A 478 -38.18 9.46 -14.90
N SER A 479 -37.66 10.05 -13.82
CA SER A 479 -38.24 11.17 -13.09
C SER A 479 -37.21 12.26 -12.86
N HIS A 480 -37.68 13.46 -12.53
CA HIS A 480 -36.77 14.52 -12.09
C HIS A 480 -36.34 14.26 -10.65
N ARG A 481 -35.12 14.69 -10.32
CA ARG A 481 -34.69 14.81 -8.93
C ARG A 481 -35.57 15.81 -8.16
#